data_AF-A0A9X3QWE3-F1
#
_entry.id   AF-A0A9X3QWE3-F1
#
_cell.length_a   1.000
_cell.length_b   1.000
_cell.length_c   1.000
_cell.angle_alpha   90.00
_cell.angle_beta   90.00
_cell.angle_gamma   90.00
#
_symmetry.space_group_name_H-M   'P 1'
#
loop_
_entity.id
_entity.type
_entity.pdbx_description
1 polymer ?
#
loop_
_entity_poly.entity_id
_entity_poly.type
_entity_poly.pdbx_seq_one_letter_code
_entity_poly.pdbx_strand_id
1 'polypeptide(L)'
;MNAANKFLLTTSVALVGMSASQAAEAQYFSSEGRSGHYADMFLAGTQKTSIEQNVMAAVRVSSNFGEIEIRDFVVNCNHHNAQVLDDANVNHAIRVRQTPSSAEKFTWELWQAVCRKEFAKISKRPAPSATLEKLPDQVSISFDGSLFSIPVKRLGRKENLSNLVEAKVDAERVSLYCDADNGTAYWADKKALVGIGSDLAEELNGDVSAELVSRSQALWNGICRYGLDRVASNKTTPVEPPTKPTEQVADVKPDPLASSSSQQPHGEAAEYISTVYETYILAKAICDLSYSGSFGLNGAKARMKEMDNFAGSQGIDIQSLWNKATNKMEKDADYKLFQLYKTMPIEPSDRVRFSGGCSRITPLITAGVDSYLSKFAGQSGIKKDF
;
A
#
# COMPACT_ATOMS: atom_id res chain seq x y z
N MET A 1 -26.96 20.37 5.79
CA MET A 1 -28.13 20.14 4.91
C MET A 1 -28.14 18.67 4.54
N ASN A 2 -29.21 17.96 4.93
CA ASN A 2 -29.27 16.51 5.10
C ASN A 2 -29.74 15.75 3.85
N ALA A 3 -29.21 14.52 3.69
CA ALA A 3 -29.81 13.22 3.34
C ALA A 3 -31.01 13.05 2.38
N ALA A 4 -31.63 14.10 1.85
CA ALA A 4 -32.87 13.98 1.05
C ALA A 4 -32.64 13.81 -0.47
N ASN A 5 -31.43 14.05 -0.98
CA ASN A 5 -31.20 14.05 -2.43
C ASN A 5 -30.79 12.70 -3.04
N LYS A 6 -30.63 11.64 -2.23
CA LYS A 6 -30.35 10.29 -2.75
C LYS A 6 -31.62 9.48 -3.04
N PHE A 7 -32.78 9.89 -2.54
CA PHE A 7 -34.06 9.20 -2.78
C PHE A 7 -34.82 9.68 -4.02
N LEU A 8 -34.43 10.83 -4.60
CA LEU A 8 -35.04 11.35 -5.83
C LEU A 8 -34.38 10.82 -7.11
N LEU A 9 -33.33 10.00 -7.01
CA LEU A 9 -32.64 9.40 -8.16
C LEU A 9 -32.93 7.90 -8.34
N THR A 10 -33.70 7.27 -7.44
CA THR A 10 -33.97 5.82 -7.47
C THR A 10 -35.41 5.43 -7.80
N THR A 11 -36.31 6.37 -8.07
CA THR A 11 -37.69 6.07 -8.50
C THR A 11 -38.04 6.70 -9.84
N SER A 12 -37.55 6.07 -10.91
CA SER A 12 -38.24 5.94 -12.20
C SER A 12 -37.50 4.90 -13.03
N VAL A 13 -37.89 3.63 -12.86
CA VAL A 13 -37.57 2.60 -13.84
C VAL A 13 -38.35 2.94 -15.11
N ALA A 14 -37.65 3.49 -16.08
CA ALA A 14 -37.94 3.28 -17.49
C ALA A 14 -36.62 2.86 -18.15
N LEU A 15 -36.43 1.54 -18.24
CA LEU A 15 -35.57 0.95 -19.25
C LEU A 15 -36.00 1.45 -20.64
N VAL A 16 -35.03 1.43 -21.55
CA VAL A 16 -35.11 1.63 -23.01
C VAL A 16 -34.82 3.06 -23.47
N GLY A 17 -33.54 3.27 -23.75
CA GLY A 17 -32.99 4.38 -24.51
C GLY A 17 -31.53 4.10 -24.82
N MET A 18 -31.28 3.18 -25.75
CA MET A 18 -29.96 2.91 -26.29
C MET A 18 -29.29 4.22 -26.72
N SER A 19 -28.28 4.64 -25.99
CA SER A 19 -27.08 5.16 -26.62
C SER A 19 -26.01 4.11 -26.35
N ALA A 20 -25.79 3.26 -27.35
CA ALA A 20 -24.48 2.65 -27.53
C ALA A 20 -23.49 3.82 -27.68
N SER A 21 -23.00 4.36 -26.57
CA SER A 21 -21.67 4.91 -26.58
C SER A 21 -20.81 3.71 -26.91
N GLN A 22 -20.28 3.68 -28.14
CA GLN A 22 -19.09 2.90 -28.46
C GLN A 22 -18.24 2.89 -27.19
N ALA A 23 -17.97 1.71 -26.64
CA ALA A 23 -17.17 1.60 -25.43
C ALA A 23 -15.82 2.23 -25.75
N ALA A 24 -15.70 3.53 -25.48
CA ALA A 24 -14.43 4.21 -25.53
C ALA A 24 -13.58 3.45 -24.52
N GLU A 25 -12.45 2.92 -24.99
CA GLU A 25 -11.51 2.22 -24.13
C GLU A 25 -11.28 3.07 -22.88
N ALA A 26 -11.46 2.47 -21.70
CA ALA A 26 -11.35 3.22 -20.46
C ALA A 26 -9.98 3.93 -20.41
N GLN A 27 -9.97 5.19 -20.03
CA GLN A 27 -8.76 6.00 -20.17
C GLN A 27 -8.03 6.07 -18.84
N TYR A 28 -6.78 5.61 -18.81
CA TYR A 28 -5.92 5.76 -17.64
C TYR A 28 -5.83 7.24 -17.26
N PHE A 29 -6.04 7.57 -15.99
CA PHE A 29 -5.97 8.96 -15.53
C PHE A 29 -5.20 9.17 -14.24
N SER A 30 -5.02 8.12 -13.42
CA SER A 30 -4.34 8.23 -12.14
C SER A 30 -3.80 6.88 -11.68
N SER A 31 -2.78 6.91 -10.84
CA SER A 31 -2.29 5.75 -10.10
C SER A 31 -2.12 6.13 -8.65
N GLU A 32 -2.43 5.23 -7.73
CA GLU A 32 -2.15 5.37 -6.31
C GLU A 32 -1.22 4.24 -5.87
N GLY A 33 -0.36 4.54 -4.91
CA GLY A 33 0.72 3.64 -4.51
C GLY A 33 1.31 4.06 -3.18
N ARG A 34 1.05 3.29 -2.12
CA ARG A 34 1.70 3.44 -0.81
C ARG A 34 1.79 2.11 -0.10
N SER A 35 2.97 1.82 0.43
CA SER A 35 3.26 0.64 1.24
C SER A 35 2.82 -0.68 0.64
N GLY A 36 3.34 -0.95 -0.55
CA GLY A 36 3.04 -2.18 -1.25
C GLY A 36 1.67 -2.25 -1.91
N HIS A 37 0.70 -1.39 -1.56
CA HIS A 37 -0.58 -1.33 -2.26
C HIS A 37 -0.50 -0.34 -3.42
N TYR A 38 -0.69 -0.84 -4.64
CA TYR A 38 -0.72 -0.04 -5.87
C TYR A 38 -2.01 -0.28 -6.62
N ALA A 39 -2.59 0.79 -7.15
CA ALA A 39 -3.78 0.72 -7.98
C ALA A 39 -3.73 1.70 -9.14
N ASP A 40 -4.03 1.21 -10.34
CA ASP A 40 -4.26 2.04 -11.51
C ASP A 40 -5.74 2.35 -11.65
N MET A 41 -6.03 3.59 -12.07
CA MET A 41 -7.37 4.14 -12.19
C MET A 41 -7.67 4.50 -13.64
N PHE A 42 -8.81 4.03 -14.14
CA PHE A 42 -9.27 4.24 -15.51
C PHE A 42 -10.66 4.83 -15.52
N LEU A 43 -10.85 5.89 -16.30
CA LEU A 43 -12.16 6.47 -16.54
C LEU A 43 -12.89 5.59 -17.54
N ALA A 44 -13.81 4.75 -17.06
CA ALA A 44 -14.59 3.81 -17.87
C ALA A 44 -15.78 4.47 -18.56
N GLY A 45 -16.30 5.55 -17.99
CA GLY A 45 -17.39 6.30 -18.60
C GLY A 45 -17.79 7.53 -17.79
N THR A 46 -18.51 8.43 -18.45
CA THR A 46 -19.12 9.59 -17.79
C THR A 46 -20.56 9.77 -18.25
N GLN A 47 -21.46 10.07 -17.32
CA GLN A 47 -22.86 10.35 -17.58
C GLN A 47 -23.23 11.72 -17.00
N LYS A 48 -23.83 12.59 -17.82
CA LYS A 48 -24.36 13.87 -17.32
C LYS A 48 -25.53 13.60 -16.35
N THR A 49 -25.58 14.35 -15.27
CA THR A 49 -26.72 14.31 -14.35
C THR A 49 -27.76 15.37 -14.72
N SER A 50 -28.91 15.36 -14.05
CA SER A 50 -29.94 16.41 -14.17
C SER A 50 -29.48 17.77 -13.60
N ILE A 51 -28.37 17.80 -12.86
CA ILE A 51 -27.74 19.02 -12.36
C ILE A 51 -26.60 19.35 -13.34
N GLU A 52 -26.72 20.45 -14.08
CA GLU A 52 -25.86 20.77 -15.24
C GLU A 52 -24.36 20.69 -14.98
N GLN A 53 -23.93 20.98 -13.74
CA GLN A 53 -22.52 21.01 -13.37
C GLN A 53 -21.99 19.69 -12.80
N ASN A 54 -22.87 18.71 -12.52
CA ASN A 54 -22.49 17.42 -11.96
C ASN A 54 -22.46 16.34 -13.05
N VAL A 55 -21.41 15.53 -13.01
CA VAL A 55 -21.18 14.40 -13.90
C VAL A 55 -20.97 13.17 -13.04
N MET A 56 -21.70 12.09 -13.33
CA MET A 56 -21.36 10.77 -12.79
C MET A 56 -20.18 10.20 -13.57
N ALA A 57 -19.16 9.72 -12.88
CA ALA A 57 -17.98 9.11 -13.47
C ALA A 57 -17.83 7.69 -12.95
N ALA A 58 -17.80 6.72 -13.86
CA ALA A 58 -17.48 5.34 -13.55
C ALA A 58 -15.96 5.16 -13.67
N VAL A 59 -15.32 4.80 -12.56
CA VAL A 59 -13.88 4.61 -12.44
C VAL A 59 -13.60 3.15 -12.21
N ARG A 60 -12.82 2.54 -13.09
CA ARG A 60 -12.29 1.20 -12.90
C ARG A 60 -10.99 1.29 -12.12
N VAL A 61 -10.90 0.54 -11.03
CA VAL A 61 -9.72 0.43 -10.17
C VAL A 61 -9.10 -0.94 -10.40
N SER A 62 -7.78 -0.99 -10.55
CA SER A 62 -7.02 -2.22 -10.77
C SER A 62 -5.85 -2.27 -9.80
N SER A 63 -5.93 -3.12 -8.77
CA SER A 63 -4.89 -3.22 -7.74
C SER A 63 -3.86 -4.30 -8.05
N ASN A 64 -2.68 -4.16 -7.46
CA ASN A 64 -1.61 -5.15 -7.56
C ASN A 64 -1.87 -6.46 -6.78
N PHE A 65 -2.99 -6.54 -6.05
CA PHE A 65 -3.51 -7.79 -5.49
C PHE A 65 -4.35 -8.61 -6.49
N GLY A 66 -4.53 -8.09 -7.71
CA GLY A 66 -5.38 -8.71 -8.73
C GLY A 66 -6.85 -8.36 -8.58
N GLU A 67 -7.18 -7.39 -7.73
CA GLU A 67 -8.55 -6.92 -7.58
C GLU A 67 -8.87 -5.92 -8.69
N ILE A 68 -10.02 -6.12 -9.32
CA ILE A 68 -10.56 -5.19 -10.31
C ILE A 68 -12.00 -4.89 -9.93
N GLU A 69 -12.29 -3.61 -9.73
CA GLU A 69 -13.60 -3.12 -9.36
C GLU A 69 -13.96 -1.87 -10.14
N ILE A 70 -15.25 -1.53 -10.15
CA ILE A 70 -15.76 -0.29 -10.72
C ILE A 70 -16.42 0.48 -9.58
N ARG A 71 -16.03 1.74 -9.42
CA ARG A 71 -16.55 2.67 -8.44
C ARG A 71 -17.16 3.87 -9.14
N ASP A 72 -18.28 4.35 -8.63
CA ASP A 72 -18.96 5.52 -9.17
C ASP A 72 -18.67 6.75 -8.32
N PHE A 73 -18.42 7.88 -9.00
CA PHE A 73 -18.14 9.17 -8.39
C PHE A 73 -19.09 10.22 -8.95
N VAL A 74 -19.43 11.22 -8.13
CA VAL A 74 -20.09 12.44 -8.62
C VAL A 74 -19.08 13.58 -8.64
N VAL A 75 -18.80 14.09 -9.84
CA VAL A 75 -17.83 15.15 -10.08
C VAL A 75 -18.56 16.44 -10.41
N ASN A 76 -18.36 17.49 -9.62
CA ASN A 76 -18.89 18.82 -9.91
C ASN A 76 -17.84 19.64 -10.68
N CYS A 77 -18.12 19.93 -11.94
CA CYS A 77 -17.23 20.66 -12.84
C CYS A 77 -17.31 22.19 -12.71
N ASN A 78 -18.05 22.73 -11.73
CA ASN A 78 -18.02 24.15 -11.44
C ASN A 78 -16.64 24.57 -10.92
N HIS A 79 -15.95 25.44 -11.64
CA HIS A 79 -14.61 25.89 -11.24
C HIS A 79 -14.57 26.61 -9.88
N HIS A 80 -15.67 27.25 -9.45
CA HIS A 80 -15.75 27.94 -8.15
C HIS A 80 -16.17 27.02 -7.00
N ASN A 81 -16.71 25.84 -7.32
CA ASN A 81 -17.14 24.83 -6.36
C ASN A 81 -16.77 23.44 -6.87
N ALA A 82 -15.51 23.27 -7.22
CA ALA A 82 -15.00 22.03 -7.78
C ALA A 82 -14.95 20.99 -6.66
N GLN A 83 -15.60 19.86 -6.87
CA GLN A 83 -15.68 18.81 -5.86
C GLN A 83 -15.83 17.43 -6.50
N VAL A 84 -15.39 16.42 -5.77
CA VAL A 84 -15.64 15.01 -6.06
C VAL A 84 -16.30 14.39 -4.85
N LEU A 85 -17.41 13.70 -5.06
CA LEU A 85 -18.06 12.86 -4.07
C LEU A 85 -17.75 11.41 -4.41
N ASP A 86 -17.20 10.69 -3.45
CA ASP A 86 -16.98 9.25 -3.55
C ASP A 86 -18.28 8.45 -3.36
N ASP A 87 -18.17 7.13 -3.47
CA ASP A 87 -19.25 6.16 -3.28
C ASP A 87 -19.86 6.21 -1.86
N ALA A 88 -19.06 6.61 -0.86
CA ALA A 88 -19.48 6.88 0.51
C ALA A 88 -20.09 8.29 0.73
N ASN A 89 -20.18 9.12 -0.32
CA ASN A 89 -20.59 10.52 -0.31
C ASN A 89 -19.69 11.44 0.54
N VAL A 90 -18.43 11.05 0.74
CA VAL A 90 -17.41 11.95 1.29
C VAL A 90 -17.13 13.02 0.25
N ASN A 91 -17.21 14.29 0.67
CA ASN A 91 -16.98 15.42 -0.21
C ASN A 91 -15.50 15.82 -0.21
N HIS A 92 -14.87 15.76 -1.37
CA HIS A 92 -13.50 16.18 -1.61
C HIS A 92 -13.52 17.51 -2.38
N ALA A 93 -13.23 18.61 -1.69
CA ALA A 93 -13.09 19.91 -2.32
C ALA A 93 -11.81 19.97 -3.17
N ILE A 94 -11.95 20.34 -4.44
CA ILE A 94 -10.85 20.35 -5.40
C ILE A 94 -10.30 21.75 -5.56
N ARG A 95 -9.02 21.92 -5.21
CA ARG A 95 -8.28 23.15 -5.45
C ARG A 95 -7.69 23.13 -6.86
N VAL A 96 -8.49 23.55 -7.84
CA VAL A 96 -8.17 23.41 -9.29
C VAL A 96 -6.82 24.01 -9.69
N ARG A 97 -6.38 25.10 -9.05
CA ARG A 97 -5.15 25.82 -9.38
C ARG A 97 -3.91 25.40 -8.57
N GLN A 98 -4.08 24.54 -7.57
CA GLN A 98 -2.98 24.09 -6.72
C GLN A 98 -2.58 22.67 -7.10
N THR A 99 -1.29 22.39 -7.06
CA THR A 99 -0.79 21.02 -7.13
C THR A 99 -1.35 20.25 -5.93
N PRO A 100 -2.06 19.13 -6.14
CA PRO A 100 -2.64 18.36 -5.05
C PRO A 100 -1.53 17.72 -4.21
N SER A 101 -1.81 17.51 -2.93
CA SER A 101 -1.03 16.59 -2.13
C SER A 101 -1.20 15.15 -2.67
N SER A 102 -0.31 14.24 -2.27
CA SER A 102 -0.47 12.82 -2.65
C SER A 102 -1.83 12.23 -2.22
N ALA A 103 -2.43 12.71 -1.13
CA ALA A 103 -3.71 12.22 -0.63
C ALA A 103 -4.93 12.75 -1.42
N GLU A 104 -4.77 13.91 -2.07
CA GLU A 104 -5.83 14.51 -2.90
C GLU A 104 -5.66 14.15 -4.38
N LYS A 105 -4.50 13.58 -4.75
CA LYS A 105 -4.06 13.35 -6.13
C LYS A 105 -5.12 12.63 -6.96
N PHE A 106 -5.67 11.51 -6.47
CA PHE A 106 -6.70 10.76 -7.18
C PHE A 106 -7.94 11.60 -7.47
N THR A 107 -8.56 12.19 -6.45
CA THR A 107 -9.78 12.98 -6.61
C THR A 107 -9.55 14.23 -7.48
N TRP A 108 -8.36 14.82 -7.40
CA TRP A 108 -7.96 15.94 -8.23
C TRP A 108 -7.78 15.53 -9.70
N GLU A 109 -7.06 14.43 -9.97
CA GLU A 109 -6.87 13.92 -11.33
C GLU A 109 -8.18 13.40 -11.95
N LEU A 110 -9.07 12.82 -11.14
CA LEU A 110 -10.41 12.45 -11.59
C LEU A 110 -11.20 13.67 -12.04
N TRP A 111 -11.17 14.77 -11.27
CA TRP A 111 -11.81 16.02 -11.65
C TRP A 111 -11.24 16.56 -12.96
N GLN A 112 -9.91 16.56 -13.13
CA GLN A 112 -9.28 17.00 -14.38
C GLN A 112 -9.68 16.10 -15.57
N ALA A 113 -9.66 14.79 -15.39
CA ALA A 113 -10.01 13.83 -16.43
C ALA A 113 -11.48 13.98 -16.87
N VAL A 114 -12.39 14.19 -15.93
CA VAL A 114 -13.82 14.32 -16.21
C VAL A 114 -14.16 15.69 -16.80
N CYS A 115 -13.72 16.78 -16.16
CA CYS A 115 -14.14 18.15 -16.44
C CYS A 115 -13.27 18.89 -17.44
N ARG A 116 -11.98 18.55 -17.53
CA ARG A 116 -11.03 19.18 -18.47
C ARG A 116 -10.56 18.24 -19.58
N LYS A 117 -10.84 16.94 -19.46
CA LYS A 117 -10.30 15.90 -20.36
C LYS A 117 -8.76 15.88 -20.34
N GLU A 118 -8.17 16.22 -19.19
CA GLU A 118 -6.74 16.14 -18.94
C GLU A 118 -6.45 14.87 -18.12
N PHE A 119 -5.68 13.94 -18.67
CA PHE A 119 -5.41 12.62 -18.09
C PHE A 119 -3.99 12.52 -17.56
N ALA A 120 -3.79 11.82 -16.43
CA ALA A 120 -2.47 11.43 -15.92
C ALA A 120 -1.49 12.60 -15.75
N LYS A 121 -1.99 13.76 -15.29
CA LYS A 121 -1.24 15.02 -15.24
C LYS A 121 -0.08 14.97 -14.25
N ILE A 122 -0.21 14.18 -13.19
CA ILE A 122 0.78 13.99 -12.13
C ILE A 122 1.21 12.52 -12.08
N SER A 123 0.25 11.61 -12.18
CA SER A 123 0.48 10.18 -12.12
C SER A 123 1.07 9.68 -13.44
N LYS A 124 2.39 9.62 -13.52
CA LYS A 124 3.08 8.97 -14.62
C LYS A 124 2.94 7.46 -14.49
N ARG A 125 2.44 6.82 -15.54
CA ARG A 125 2.50 5.38 -15.71
C ARG A 125 3.33 5.09 -16.96
N PRO A 126 4.22 4.08 -16.94
CA PRO A 126 4.79 3.54 -18.17
C PRO A 126 3.65 3.07 -19.09
N ALA A 127 3.83 3.19 -20.41
CA ALA A 127 2.84 2.64 -21.33
C ALA A 127 2.60 1.15 -21.03
N PRO A 128 1.36 0.63 -21.17
CA PRO A 128 1.08 -0.79 -21.01
C PRO A 128 2.08 -1.60 -21.83
N SER A 129 2.64 -2.65 -21.22
CA SER A 129 3.67 -3.42 -21.88
C SER A 129 3.10 -4.12 -23.12
N ALA A 130 3.48 -3.66 -24.31
CA ALA A 130 3.05 -4.24 -25.59
C ALA A 130 3.40 -5.73 -25.72
N THR A 131 4.35 -6.20 -24.91
CA THR A 131 4.72 -7.62 -24.84
C THR A 131 3.63 -8.48 -24.23
N LEU A 132 2.80 -7.92 -23.34
CA LEU A 132 1.66 -8.63 -22.77
C LEU A 132 0.60 -8.94 -23.84
N GLU A 133 0.46 -8.11 -24.88
CA GLU A 133 -0.47 -8.43 -25.99
C GLU A 133 -0.08 -9.70 -26.74
N LYS A 134 1.22 -10.01 -26.74
CA LYS A 134 1.80 -11.20 -27.39
C LYS A 134 1.97 -12.37 -26.43
N LEU A 135 1.46 -12.25 -25.20
CA LEU A 135 1.58 -13.30 -24.21
C LEU A 135 0.72 -14.51 -24.64
N PRO A 136 1.31 -15.71 -24.79
CA PRO A 136 0.55 -16.92 -25.07
C PRO A 136 -0.31 -17.32 -23.86
N ASP A 137 -1.29 -18.20 -24.05
CA ASP A 137 -2.13 -18.71 -22.95
C ASP A 137 -1.34 -19.56 -21.92
N GLN A 138 -0.12 -20.00 -22.28
CA GLN A 138 0.81 -20.69 -21.39
C GLN A 138 2.25 -20.25 -21.65
N VAL A 139 3.03 -20.05 -20.58
CA VAL A 139 4.45 -19.70 -20.64
C VAL A 139 5.26 -20.77 -19.92
N SER A 140 6.33 -21.25 -20.55
CA SER A 140 7.26 -22.18 -19.92
C SER A 140 8.30 -21.44 -19.09
N ILE A 141 8.36 -21.72 -17.79
CA ILE A 141 9.24 -21.05 -16.82
C ILE A 141 10.00 -22.11 -16.04
N SER A 142 11.30 -21.91 -15.87
CA SER A 142 12.15 -22.81 -15.09
C SER A 142 12.21 -22.33 -13.64
N PHE A 143 11.88 -23.20 -12.69
CA PHE A 143 12.18 -23.01 -11.27
C PHE A 143 13.18 -24.11 -10.87
N ASP A 144 14.32 -23.71 -10.30
CA ASP A 144 15.34 -24.64 -9.78
C ASP A 144 15.74 -25.75 -10.78
N GLY A 145 15.83 -25.38 -12.06
CA GLY A 145 16.20 -26.29 -13.16
C GLY A 145 15.06 -27.17 -13.70
N SER A 146 13.87 -27.14 -13.10
CA SER A 146 12.67 -27.84 -13.57
C SER A 146 11.80 -26.89 -14.40
N LEU A 147 11.39 -27.32 -15.59
CA LEU A 147 10.56 -26.53 -16.51
C LEU A 147 9.07 -26.78 -16.24
N PHE A 148 8.33 -25.70 -15.94
CA PHE A 148 6.89 -25.73 -15.71
C PHE A 148 6.15 -25.00 -16.83
N SER A 149 5.04 -25.56 -17.29
CA SER A 149 4.11 -24.85 -18.16
C SER A 149 3.10 -24.10 -17.29
N ILE A 150 3.15 -22.77 -17.29
CA ILE A 150 2.35 -21.90 -16.45
C ILE A 150 1.21 -21.32 -17.28
N PRO A 151 -0.05 -21.69 -17.04
CA PRO A 151 -1.20 -21.01 -17.61
C PRO A 151 -1.25 -19.56 -17.15
N VAL A 152 -1.47 -18.66 -18.09
CA VAL A 152 -1.54 -17.22 -17.84
C VAL A 152 -2.78 -16.61 -18.46
N LYS A 153 -3.33 -15.60 -17.80
CA LYS A 153 -4.51 -14.88 -18.25
C LYS A 153 -4.36 -13.39 -17.93
N ARG A 154 -4.44 -12.56 -18.96
CA ARG A 154 -4.49 -11.10 -18.77
C ARG A 154 -5.83 -10.69 -18.17
N LEU A 155 -5.77 -9.96 -17.07
CA LEU A 155 -6.95 -9.37 -16.47
C LEU A 155 -7.23 -8.02 -17.17
N GLY A 156 -8.45 -7.83 -17.68
CA GLY A 156 -8.77 -6.65 -18.49
C GLY A 156 -8.45 -6.75 -19.99
N ARG A 157 -8.31 -7.96 -20.53
CA ARG A 157 -8.00 -8.26 -21.96
C ARG A 157 -8.85 -7.51 -22.99
N LYS A 158 -10.12 -7.19 -22.68
CA LYS A 158 -11.04 -6.55 -23.64
C LYS A 158 -10.71 -5.08 -23.94
N GLU A 159 -9.96 -4.42 -23.05
CA GLU A 159 -9.76 -2.97 -23.09
C GLU A 159 -8.28 -2.58 -22.84
N ASN A 160 -7.36 -3.55 -22.73
CA ASN A 160 -5.91 -3.33 -22.51
C ASN A 160 -5.54 -2.44 -21.31
N LEU A 161 -6.43 -2.36 -20.31
CA LEU A 161 -6.33 -1.34 -19.27
C LEU A 161 -5.24 -1.64 -18.24
N SER A 162 -5.11 -2.89 -17.82
CA SER A 162 -4.23 -3.23 -16.70
C SER A 162 -2.92 -3.89 -17.13
N ASN A 163 -1.89 -3.69 -16.32
CA ASN A 163 -0.67 -4.49 -16.34
C ASN A 163 -0.83 -5.79 -15.52
N LEU A 164 -2.06 -6.24 -15.24
CA LEU A 164 -2.28 -7.45 -14.43
C LEU A 164 -2.33 -8.72 -15.28
N VAL A 165 -1.59 -9.72 -14.82
CA VAL A 165 -1.62 -11.08 -15.34
C VAL A 165 -1.89 -12.04 -14.19
N GLU A 166 -2.94 -12.84 -14.30
CA GLU A 166 -3.12 -14.00 -13.44
C GLU A 166 -2.29 -15.16 -14.00
N ALA A 167 -1.50 -15.79 -13.16
CA ALA A 167 -0.75 -17.00 -13.44
C ALA A 167 -1.21 -18.11 -12.48
N LYS A 168 -1.24 -19.35 -12.96
CA LYS A 168 -1.52 -20.51 -12.13
C LYS A 168 -0.29 -21.39 -12.04
N VAL A 169 0.28 -21.51 -10.84
CA VAL A 169 1.46 -22.33 -10.60
C VAL A 169 1.03 -23.52 -9.75
N ASP A 170 1.03 -24.71 -10.34
CA ASP A 170 0.44 -25.91 -9.76
C ASP A 170 -1.06 -25.69 -9.43
N ALA A 171 -1.39 -25.57 -8.14
CA ALA A 171 -2.72 -25.24 -7.63
C ALA A 171 -2.85 -23.78 -7.17
N GLU A 172 -1.75 -23.04 -7.08
CA GLU A 172 -1.71 -21.70 -6.49
C GLU A 172 -2.03 -20.62 -7.53
N ARG A 173 -2.81 -19.62 -7.12
CA ARG A 173 -3.11 -18.43 -7.94
C ARG A 173 -2.16 -17.29 -7.60
N VAL A 174 -1.54 -16.74 -8.64
CA VAL A 174 -0.62 -15.61 -8.53
C VAL A 174 -1.07 -14.47 -9.43
N SER A 175 -1.24 -13.29 -8.86
CA SER A 175 -1.51 -12.06 -9.61
C SER A 175 -0.20 -11.30 -9.79
N LEU A 176 0.24 -11.13 -11.03
CA LEU A 176 1.45 -10.40 -11.39
C LEU A 176 1.05 -9.00 -11.86
N TYR A 177 1.61 -7.98 -11.23
CA TYR A 177 1.50 -6.60 -11.67
C TYR A 177 2.73 -6.25 -12.51
N CYS A 178 2.57 -6.27 -13.82
CA CYS A 178 3.63 -6.08 -14.81
C CYS A 178 3.94 -4.60 -15.07
N ASP A 179 4.18 -3.84 -14.02
CA ASP A 179 4.69 -2.47 -14.08
C ASP A 179 6.21 -2.48 -13.85
N ALA A 180 6.98 -1.76 -14.67
CA ALA A 180 8.44 -1.82 -14.59
C ALA A 180 8.97 -1.22 -13.28
N ASP A 181 8.29 -0.19 -12.77
CA ASP A 181 8.71 0.54 -11.58
C ASP A 181 8.06 -0.06 -10.32
N ASN A 182 6.83 -0.59 -10.45
CA ASN A 182 6.02 -1.09 -9.33
C ASN A 182 5.72 -2.60 -9.42
N GLY A 183 6.62 -3.36 -10.04
CA GLY A 183 6.43 -4.79 -10.30
C GLY A 183 6.20 -5.59 -9.01
N THR A 184 5.09 -6.34 -8.95
CA THR A 184 4.76 -7.16 -7.78
C THR A 184 4.13 -8.50 -8.18
N ALA A 185 4.22 -9.47 -7.27
CA ALA A 185 3.55 -10.76 -7.36
C ALA A 185 2.75 -11.04 -6.08
N TYR A 186 1.44 -11.16 -6.21
CA TYR A 186 0.56 -11.51 -5.10
C TYR A 186 0.15 -12.98 -5.16
N TRP A 187 0.49 -13.73 -4.11
CA TRP A 187 0.11 -15.13 -3.93
C TRP A 187 -1.16 -15.20 -3.09
N ALA A 188 -2.30 -15.43 -3.73
CA ALA A 188 -3.61 -15.34 -3.09
C ALA A 188 -3.76 -16.32 -1.92
N ASP A 189 -3.33 -17.57 -2.11
CA ASP A 189 -3.46 -18.63 -1.10
C ASP A 189 -2.53 -18.39 0.11
N LYS A 190 -1.37 -17.77 -0.13
CA LYS A 190 -0.39 -17.42 0.91
C LYS A 190 -0.65 -16.05 1.53
N LYS A 191 -1.55 -15.26 0.95
CA LYS A 191 -1.79 -13.85 1.27
C LYS A 191 -0.50 -13.04 1.35
N ALA A 192 0.44 -13.33 0.45
CA ALA A 192 1.78 -12.75 0.43
C ALA A 192 1.96 -11.91 -0.82
N LEU A 193 2.43 -10.68 -0.64
CA LEU A 193 2.79 -9.77 -1.72
C LEU A 193 4.31 -9.64 -1.79
N VAL A 194 4.87 -9.86 -2.97
CA VAL A 194 6.30 -9.81 -3.21
C VAL A 194 6.63 -8.65 -4.14
N GLY A 195 7.58 -7.81 -3.72
CA GLY A 195 8.16 -6.75 -4.54
C GLY A 195 9.25 -7.29 -5.47
N ILE A 196 9.18 -6.92 -6.75
CA ILE A 196 10.13 -7.36 -7.79
C ILE A 196 11.22 -6.29 -8.05
N GLY A 197 10.86 -5.00 -8.01
CA GLY A 197 11.81 -3.87 -8.12
C GLY A 197 12.62 -3.64 -6.84
N SER A 198 13.80 -3.01 -6.93
CA SER A 198 14.71 -2.80 -5.79
C SER A 198 14.04 -2.11 -4.60
N ASP A 199 13.35 -1.01 -4.88
CA ASP A 199 12.80 -0.14 -3.84
C ASP A 199 11.59 -0.80 -3.16
N LEU A 200 10.83 -1.60 -3.92
CA LEU A 200 9.69 -2.37 -3.43
C LEU A 200 10.08 -3.67 -2.74
N ALA A 201 11.19 -4.28 -3.15
CA ALA A 201 11.70 -5.49 -2.54
C ALA A 201 12.13 -5.24 -1.09
N GLU A 202 12.77 -4.09 -0.81
CA GLU A 202 13.12 -3.69 0.55
C GLU A 202 11.88 -3.53 1.45
N GLU A 203 10.79 -2.97 0.91
CA GLU A 203 9.56 -2.76 1.68
C GLU A 203 8.75 -4.05 1.88
N LEU A 204 8.61 -4.86 0.83
CA LEU A 204 7.64 -5.96 0.80
C LEU A 204 8.21 -7.32 1.21
N ASN A 205 9.52 -7.54 1.03
CA ASN A 205 10.06 -8.90 1.11
C ASN A 205 10.66 -9.24 2.49
N GLY A 206 10.66 -8.31 3.46
CA GLY A 206 11.34 -8.49 4.75
C GLY A 206 10.90 -9.72 5.55
N ASP A 207 9.61 -10.08 5.50
CA ASP A 207 9.02 -11.25 6.17
C ASP A 207 8.68 -12.39 5.19
N VAL A 208 9.12 -12.30 3.93
CA VAL A 208 8.81 -13.28 2.88
C VAL A 208 9.99 -14.24 2.72
N SER A 209 9.71 -15.55 2.57
CA SER A 209 10.77 -16.53 2.35
C SER A 209 11.54 -16.26 1.05
N ALA A 210 12.87 -16.46 1.09
CA ALA A 210 13.73 -16.26 -0.08
C ALA A 210 13.29 -17.11 -1.29
N GLU A 211 12.74 -18.31 -1.04
CA GLU A 211 12.15 -19.17 -2.07
C GLU A 211 10.95 -18.51 -2.75
N LEU A 212 10.01 -17.94 -1.98
CA LEU A 212 8.84 -17.27 -2.54
C LEU A 212 9.24 -15.99 -3.29
N VAL A 213 10.24 -15.26 -2.80
CA VAL A 213 10.82 -14.10 -3.49
C VAL A 213 11.41 -14.51 -4.85
N SER A 214 12.27 -15.53 -4.85
CA SER A 214 12.92 -16.03 -6.08
C SER A 214 11.88 -16.55 -7.09
N ARG A 215 10.90 -17.34 -6.64
CA ARG A 215 9.82 -17.86 -7.48
C ARG A 215 8.99 -16.74 -8.09
N SER A 216 8.68 -15.71 -7.31
CA SER A 216 7.95 -14.51 -7.76
C SER A 216 8.72 -13.73 -8.82
N GLN A 217 10.02 -13.54 -8.62
CA GLN A 217 10.90 -12.87 -9.59
C GLN A 217 11.00 -13.64 -10.89
N ALA A 218 11.16 -14.97 -10.83
CA ALA A 218 11.20 -15.83 -12.02
C ALA A 218 9.87 -15.80 -12.79
N LEU A 219 8.72 -15.84 -12.08
CA LEU A 219 7.40 -15.68 -12.69
C LEU A 219 7.25 -14.33 -13.38
N TRP A 220 7.55 -13.26 -12.65
CA TRP A 220 7.39 -11.90 -13.15
C TRP A 220 8.29 -11.65 -14.36
N ASN A 221 9.58 -12.02 -14.30
CA ASN A 221 10.48 -11.88 -15.45
C ASN A 221 10.02 -12.73 -16.65
N GLY A 222 9.65 -14.00 -16.42
CA GLY A 222 9.21 -14.89 -17.50
C GLY A 222 7.94 -14.43 -18.21
N ILE A 223 7.01 -13.77 -17.48
CA ILE A 223 5.68 -13.40 -17.96
C ILE A 223 5.61 -11.93 -18.36
N CYS A 224 5.99 -11.02 -17.46
CA CYS A 224 5.90 -9.57 -17.67
C CYS A 224 6.95 -9.04 -18.66
N ARG A 225 8.04 -9.78 -18.85
CA ARG A 225 9.09 -9.46 -19.85
C ARG A 225 9.15 -10.50 -20.99
N TYR A 226 8.05 -11.23 -21.18
CA TYR A 226 7.99 -12.28 -22.20
C TYR A 226 8.41 -11.75 -23.59
N GLY A 227 9.38 -12.43 -24.20
CA GLY A 227 9.91 -12.06 -25.51
C GLY A 227 10.99 -10.96 -25.53
N LEU A 228 11.21 -10.23 -24.43
CA LEU A 228 12.33 -9.28 -24.30
C LEU A 228 13.62 -10.01 -23.94
N ASP A 229 13.55 -10.91 -22.95
CA ASP A 229 14.75 -11.56 -22.43
C ASP A 229 15.24 -12.73 -23.32
N ARG A 230 14.40 -13.24 -24.24
CA ARG A 230 14.82 -14.19 -25.29
C ARG A 230 15.81 -13.57 -26.29
N VAL A 231 15.86 -12.23 -26.40
CA VAL A 231 16.84 -11.52 -27.24
C VAL A 231 18.18 -11.34 -26.49
N ALA A 232 18.15 -11.28 -25.16
CA ALA A 232 19.35 -11.11 -24.32
C ALA A 232 20.08 -12.43 -24.00
N SER A 233 19.37 -13.57 -23.93
CA SER A 233 19.97 -14.87 -23.57
C SER A 233 20.91 -15.51 -24.61
N ASN A 234 21.15 -14.89 -25.77
CA ASN A 234 22.16 -15.37 -26.73
C ASN A 234 23.61 -14.92 -26.41
N LYS A 235 23.86 -14.30 -25.25
CA LYS A 235 25.23 -14.10 -24.72
C LYS A 235 25.33 -14.60 -23.28
N THR A 236 25.44 -15.91 -23.13
CA THR A 236 25.91 -16.53 -21.89
C THR A 236 27.44 -16.53 -21.90
N THR A 237 28.06 -15.60 -21.18
CA THR A 237 29.43 -15.78 -20.69
C THR A 237 29.34 -16.49 -19.34
N PRO A 238 30.10 -17.58 -19.08
CA PRO A 238 30.10 -18.24 -17.78
C PRO A 238 30.83 -17.36 -16.75
N VAL A 239 30.23 -17.15 -15.58
CA VAL A 239 30.91 -16.58 -14.41
C VAL A 239 31.37 -17.72 -13.52
N GLU A 240 32.67 -17.76 -13.29
CA GLU A 240 33.42 -18.72 -12.47
C GLU A 240 33.15 -18.50 -10.97
N PRO A 241 33.19 -19.54 -10.10
CA PRO A 241 32.84 -19.42 -8.70
C PRO A 241 33.97 -18.77 -7.87
N PRO A 242 33.67 -17.99 -6.82
CA PRO A 242 34.70 -17.38 -5.99
C PRO A 242 35.30 -18.38 -5.00
N THR A 243 36.63 -18.45 -5.03
CA THR A 243 37.52 -19.22 -4.15
C THR A 243 37.56 -18.64 -2.74
N LYS A 244 37.44 -19.50 -1.71
CA LYS A 244 37.75 -19.19 -0.30
C LYS A 244 39.23 -18.83 -0.12
N PRO A 245 39.56 -18.06 0.93
CA PRO A 245 40.65 -18.50 1.82
C PRO A 245 40.28 -18.49 3.32
N THR A 246 41.08 -19.26 4.05
CA THR A 246 40.94 -19.71 5.45
C THR A 246 41.62 -18.78 6.47
N GLU A 247 41.04 -18.77 7.69
CA GLU A 247 41.46 -18.35 9.06
C GLU A 247 42.86 -17.72 9.35
N GLN A 248 42.92 -16.76 10.30
CA GLN A 248 43.21 -16.99 11.75
C GLN A 248 43.33 -15.70 12.62
N VAL A 249 42.60 -15.70 13.76
CA VAL A 249 42.91 -15.34 15.18
C VAL A 249 43.50 -13.96 15.58
N ALA A 250 42.81 -13.25 16.50
CA ALA A 250 43.29 -12.93 17.87
C ALA A 250 42.25 -12.19 18.76
N ASP A 251 42.29 -12.55 20.04
CA ASP A 251 41.41 -12.23 21.18
C ASP A 251 41.86 -10.94 21.91
N VAL A 252 40.94 -10.03 22.24
CA VAL A 252 41.16 -8.97 23.26
C VAL A 252 39.86 -8.66 24.02
N LYS A 253 39.86 -9.07 25.29
CA LYS A 253 38.97 -8.77 26.42
C LYS A 253 38.66 -7.26 26.61
N PRO A 254 37.48 -6.88 27.11
CA PRO A 254 37.32 -5.67 27.91
C PRO A 254 36.99 -5.98 29.38
N ASP A 255 37.69 -5.31 30.30
CA ASP A 255 37.35 -5.29 31.74
C ASP A 255 36.20 -4.31 32.04
N PRO A 256 35.42 -4.54 33.13
CA PRO A 256 34.21 -3.78 33.44
C PRO A 256 34.50 -2.61 34.40
N LEU A 257 33.78 -1.49 34.22
CA LEU A 257 33.73 -0.43 35.23
C LEU A 257 32.29 -0.03 35.58
N ALA A 258 31.91 -0.48 36.78
CA ALA A 258 31.02 0.07 37.79
C ALA A 258 29.98 1.16 37.41
N SER A 259 28.73 0.72 37.49
CA SER A 259 27.57 1.33 38.17
C SER A 259 27.75 2.67 38.91
N SER A 260 26.95 3.65 38.49
CA SER A 260 26.37 4.67 39.37
C SER A 260 24.84 4.68 39.20
N SER A 261 24.17 4.16 40.22
CA SER A 261 22.71 4.15 40.36
C SER A 261 22.18 5.56 40.59
N SER A 262 21.29 6.02 39.70
CA SER A 262 20.21 6.93 40.08
C SER A 262 18.90 6.29 39.63
N GLN A 263 18.10 5.80 40.58
CA GLN A 263 16.89 5.01 40.29
C GLN A 263 15.63 5.86 40.03
N GLN A 264 15.75 7.19 39.95
CA GLN A 264 14.61 8.08 39.66
C GLN A 264 14.33 8.33 38.16
N PRO A 265 15.31 8.45 37.24
CA PRO A 265 15.03 8.66 35.82
C PRO A 265 14.37 7.46 35.14
N HIS A 266 14.60 6.24 35.65
CA HIS A 266 14.09 5.01 35.05
C HIS A 266 12.59 4.82 35.21
N GLY A 267 11.99 5.27 36.32
CA GLY A 267 10.55 5.14 36.56
C GLY A 267 9.72 6.01 35.60
N GLU A 268 10.11 7.28 35.47
CA GLU A 268 9.45 8.23 34.56
C GLU A 268 9.70 7.87 33.08
N ALA A 269 10.91 7.44 32.73
CA ALA A 269 11.23 6.94 31.39
C ALA A 269 10.38 5.71 31.02
N ALA A 270 10.21 4.78 31.96
CA ALA A 270 9.41 3.58 31.75
C ALA A 270 7.91 3.90 31.56
N GLU A 271 7.39 4.93 32.22
CA GLU A 271 6.00 5.39 32.06
C GLU A 271 5.75 6.01 30.68
N TYR A 272 6.69 6.82 30.18
CA TYR A 272 6.66 7.36 28.82
C TYR A 272 6.66 6.26 27.77
N ILE A 273 7.58 5.30 27.89
CA ILE A 273 7.69 4.15 26.98
C ILE A 273 6.40 3.32 27.01
N SER A 274 5.86 3.05 28.20
CA SER A 274 4.61 2.30 28.35
C SER A 274 3.44 3.00 27.67
N THR A 275 3.33 4.32 27.80
CA THR A 275 2.29 5.13 27.13
C THR A 275 2.40 5.05 25.60
N VAL A 276 3.64 5.10 25.07
CA VAL A 276 3.90 4.93 23.64
C VAL A 276 3.50 3.54 23.16
N TYR A 277 3.81 2.48 23.93
CA TYR A 277 3.41 1.11 23.61
C TYR A 277 1.89 0.90 23.64
N GLU A 278 1.21 1.37 24.67
CA GLU A 278 -0.24 1.29 24.78
C GLU A 278 -0.93 2.00 23.60
N THR A 279 -0.46 3.21 23.28
CA THR A 279 -0.96 3.98 22.13
C THR A 279 -0.69 3.26 20.82
N TYR A 280 0.49 2.66 20.66
CA TYR A 280 0.84 1.88 19.47
C TYR A 280 -0.01 0.61 19.32
N ILE A 281 -0.27 -0.10 20.41
CA ILE A 281 -1.10 -1.32 20.39
C ILE A 281 -2.55 -0.99 20.01
N LEU A 282 -3.10 0.10 20.57
CA LEU A 282 -4.42 0.60 20.20
C LEU A 282 -4.46 1.08 18.74
N ALA A 283 -3.47 1.88 18.34
CA ALA A 283 -3.33 2.35 16.98
C ALA A 283 -3.24 1.19 15.99
N LYS A 284 -2.48 0.14 16.31
CA LYS A 284 -2.39 -1.06 15.49
C LYS A 284 -3.75 -1.72 15.33
N ALA A 285 -4.53 -1.85 16.40
CA ALA A 285 -5.88 -2.42 16.32
C ALA A 285 -6.80 -1.62 15.39
N ILE A 286 -6.74 -0.29 15.41
CA ILE A 286 -7.50 0.60 14.53
C ILE A 286 -6.99 0.54 13.08
N CYS A 287 -5.68 0.64 12.92
CA CYS A 287 -5.01 0.62 11.63
C CYS A 287 -5.23 -0.73 10.92
N ASP A 288 -5.22 -1.86 11.63
CA ASP A 288 -5.55 -3.17 11.06
C ASP A 288 -6.97 -3.24 10.45
N LEU A 289 -7.89 -2.36 10.87
CA LEU A 289 -9.26 -2.25 10.33
C LEU A 289 -9.35 -1.24 9.17
N SER A 290 -8.30 -0.44 8.96
CA SER A 290 -8.23 0.55 7.89
C SER A 290 -7.89 -0.07 6.53
N TYR A 291 -8.08 0.69 5.45
CA TYR A 291 -7.57 0.29 4.13
C TYR A 291 -6.05 0.10 4.10
N SER A 292 -5.33 0.89 4.91
CA SER A 292 -3.87 0.84 5.00
C SER A 292 -3.34 -0.25 5.94
N GLY A 293 -4.20 -1.02 6.64
CA GLY A 293 -3.74 -1.98 7.65
C GLY A 293 -2.78 -1.36 8.68
N SER A 294 -1.94 -2.19 9.32
CA SER A 294 -0.86 -1.69 10.19
C SER A 294 0.27 -0.94 9.45
N PHE A 295 0.25 -0.86 8.12
CA PHE A 295 1.31 -0.19 7.35
C PHE A 295 1.40 1.31 7.66
N GLY A 296 0.26 1.94 7.98
CA GLY A 296 0.21 3.32 8.46
C GLY A 296 1.00 3.58 9.75
N LEU A 297 1.57 2.54 10.39
CA LEU A 297 2.38 2.63 11.59
C LEU A 297 3.86 2.36 11.36
N ASN A 298 4.32 2.11 10.13
CA ASN A 298 5.73 1.76 9.87
C ASN A 298 6.70 2.87 10.31
N GLY A 299 6.39 4.13 10.01
CA GLY A 299 7.19 5.27 10.50
C GLY A 299 7.20 5.36 12.03
N ALA A 300 6.06 5.11 12.68
CA ALA A 300 5.98 5.06 14.13
C ALA A 300 6.77 3.88 14.72
N LYS A 301 6.71 2.69 14.10
CA LYS A 301 7.46 1.48 14.50
C LYS A 301 8.97 1.70 14.37
N ALA A 302 9.43 2.32 13.28
CA ALA A 302 10.84 2.66 13.09
C ALA A 302 11.34 3.60 14.17
N ARG A 303 10.56 4.66 14.49
CA ARG A 303 10.88 5.57 15.58
C ARG A 303 10.85 4.89 16.95
N MET A 304 9.88 4.02 17.21
CA MET A 304 9.85 3.23 18.44
C MET A 304 11.08 2.32 18.57
N LYS A 305 11.61 1.78 17.47
CA LYS A 305 12.87 1.03 17.51
C LYS A 305 14.06 1.90 17.94
N GLU A 306 14.10 3.17 17.55
CA GLU A 306 15.11 4.12 18.04
C GLU A 306 14.97 4.36 19.55
N MET A 307 13.73 4.54 20.03
CA MET A 307 13.41 4.63 21.45
C MET A 307 13.87 3.37 22.21
N ASP A 308 13.54 2.19 21.70
CA ASP A 308 13.87 0.90 22.32
C ASP A 308 15.38 0.69 22.42
N ASN A 309 16.12 1.01 21.34
CA ASN A 309 17.58 0.94 21.33
C ASN A 309 18.20 1.88 22.36
N PHE A 310 17.71 3.13 22.43
CA PHE A 310 18.20 4.10 23.41
C PHE A 310 17.85 3.66 24.84
N ALA A 311 16.61 3.32 25.11
CA ALA A 311 16.16 2.90 26.43
C ALA A 311 16.84 1.61 26.90
N GLY A 312 17.06 0.65 26.00
CA GLY A 312 17.85 -0.56 26.26
C GLY A 312 19.31 -0.26 26.61
N SER A 313 19.93 0.73 25.95
CA SER A 313 21.29 1.21 26.31
C SER A 313 21.36 1.83 27.70
N GLN A 314 20.21 2.32 28.22
CA GLN A 314 20.07 2.83 29.59
C GLN A 314 19.68 1.73 30.59
N GLY A 315 19.63 0.45 30.19
CA GLY A 315 19.27 -0.66 31.08
C GLY A 315 17.79 -0.76 31.43
N ILE A 316 16.91 -0.12 30.64
CA ILE A 316 15.45 -0.28 30.79
C ILE A 316 15.01 -1.61 30.16
N ASP A 317 14.23 -2.40 30.90
CA ASP A 317 13.67 -3.67 30.40
C ASP A 317 12.47 -3.44 29.48
N ILE A 318 12.77 -3.19 28.21
CA ILE A 318 11.83 -2.94 27.11
C ILE A 318 10.84 -4.10 26.94
N GLN A 319 11.30 -5.34 27.04
CA GLN A 319 10.45 -6.51 26.83
C GLN A 319 9.39 -6.62 27.93
N SER A 320 9.77 -6.37 29.19
CA SER A 320 8.83 -6.34 30.31
C SER A 320 7.78 -5.23 30.17
N LEU A 321 8.18 -4.04 29.70
CA LEU A 321 7.25 -2.93 29.45
C LEU A 321 6.27 -3.23 28.31
N TRP A 322 6.75 -3.83 27.21
CA TRP A 322 5.90 -4.27 26.10
C TRP A 322 4.86 -5.31 26.54
N ASN A 323 5.29 -6.30 27.32
CA ASN A 323 4.41 -7.35 27.83
C ASN A 323 3.35 -6.76 28.78
N LYS A 324 3.72 -5.81 29.66
CA LYS A 324 2.78 -5.10 30.53
C LYS A 324 1.75 -4.29 29.74
N ALA A 325 2.20 -3.53 28.74
CA ALA A 325 1.32 -2.76 27.87
C ALA A 325 0.34 -3.67 27.12
N THR A 326 0.81 -4.79 26.57
CA THR A 326 -0.04 -5.77 25.88
C THR A 326 -1.12 -6.34 26.81
N ASN A 327 -0.72 -6.84 28.00
CA ASN A 327 -1.65 -7.38 28.99
C ASN A 327 -2.69 -6.36 29.49
N LYS A 328 -2.30 -5.07 29.55
CA LYS A 328 -3.21 -3.98 29.89
C LYS A 328 -4.20 -3.74 28.76
N MET A 329 -3.73 -3.61 27.52
CA MET A 329 -4.56 -3.36 26.34
C MET A 329 -5.52 -4.50 26.04
N GLU A 330 -5.16 -5.76 26.33
CA GLU A 330 -6.09 -6.89 26.23
C GLU A 330 -7.32 -6.75 27.12
N LYS A 331 -7.26 -5.95 28.19
CA LYS A 331 -8.39 -5.66 29.07
C LYS A 331 -9.16 -4.40 28.68
N ASP A 332 -8.55 -3.54 27.87
CA ASP A 332 -9.10 -2.25 27.43
C ASP A 332 -10.35 -2.43 26.56
N ALA A 333 -11.34 -1.56 26.76
CA ALA A 333 -12.65 -1.68 26.13
C ALA A 333 -12.60 -1.33 24.63
N ASP A 334 -11.84 -0.31 24.26
CA ASP A 334 -11.71 0.13 22.87
C ASP A 334 -10.88 -0.89 22.08
N TYR A 335 -9.79 -1.39 22.66
CA TYR A 335 -9.01 -2.46 22.04
C TYR A 335 -9.86 -3.71 21.78
N LYS A 336 -10.65 -4.17 22.77
CA LYS A 336 -11.57 -5.31 22.58
C LYS A 336 -12.61 -5.05 21.50
N LEU A 337 -13.16 -3.83 21.44
CA LEU A 337 -14.10 -3.42 20.41
C LEU A 337 -13.47 -3.53 19.01
N PHE A 338 -12.24 -3.04 18.84
CA PHE A 338 -11.53 -3.15 17.56
C PHE A 338 -11.17 -4.60 17.19
N GLN A 339 -10.81 -5.44 18.16
CA GLN A 339 -10.60 -6.88 17.90
C GLN A 339 -11.90 -7.57 17.45
N LEU A 340 -13.05 -7.19 18.02
CA LEU A 340 -14.35 -7.71 17.58
C LEU A 340 -14.62 -7.31 16.12
N TYR A 341 -14.35 -6.06 15.74
CA TYR A 341 -14.51 -5.58 14.36
C TYR A 341 -13.69 -6.39 13.34
N LYS A 342 -12.54 -6.96 13.72
CA LYS A 342 -11.76 -7.83 12.82
C LYS A 342 -12.48 -9.12 12.43
N THR A 343 -13.40 -9.59 13.26
CA THR A 343 -14.16 -10.83 13.02
C THR A 343 -15.46 -10.60 12.26
N MET A 344 -15.80 -9.34 12.00
CA MET A 344 -17.02 -8.93 11.28
C MET A 344 -16.68 -8.49 9.86
N PRO A 345 -17.60 -8.64 8.90
CA PRO A 345 -17.45 -8.02 7.58
C PRO A 345 -17.52 -6.50 7.74
N ILE A 346 -16.39 -5.83 7.53
CA ILE A 346 -16.27 -4.36 7.65
C ILE A 346 -16.64 -3.71 6.33
N GLU A 347 -17.64 -2.83 6.35
CA GLU A 347 -18.06 -2.07 5.19
C GLU A 347 -16.97 -1.09 4.71
N PRO A 348 -16.88 -0.81 3.39
CA PRO A 348 -15.95 0.16 2.82
C PRO A 348 -15.92 1.52 3.54
N SER A 349 -17.07 2.07 3.91
CA SER A 349 -17.18 3.34 4.62
C SER A 349 -16.55 3.33 6.02
N ASP A 350 -16.64 2.20 6.72
CA ASP A 350 -16.04 2.06 8.04
C ASP A 350 -14.53 1.89 7.91
N ARG A 351 -14.05 1.21 6.86
CA ARG A 351 -12.61 1.15 6.54
C ARG A 351 -12.01 2.53 6.26
N VAL A 352 -12.72 3.43 5.57
CA VAL A 352 -12.29 4.83 5.39
C VAL A 352 -12.20 5.57 6.72
N ARG A 353 -13.19 5.38 7.62
CA ARG A 353 -13.16 5.98 8.96
C ARG A 353 -11.99 5.46 9.78
N PHE A 354 -11.71 4.16 9.74
CA PHE A 354 -10.54 3.57 10.37
C PHE A 354 -9.23 4.07 9.76
N SER A 355 -9.16 4.31 8.43
CA SER A 355 -8.01 4.97 7.79
C SER A 355 -7.79 6.39 8.29
N GLY A 356 -8.86 7.16 8.47
CA GLY A 356 -8.81 8.49 9.06
C GLY A 356 -8.35 8.45 10.53
N GLY A 357 -8.82 7.48 11.31
CA GLY A 357 -8.37 7.24 12.68
C GLY A 357 -6.89 6.86 12.75
N CYS A 358 -6.45 5.93 11.90
CA CYS A 358 -5.06 5.49 11.78
C CYS A 358 -4.14 6.67 11.45
N SER A 359 -4.51 7.49 10.45
CA SER A 359 -3.72 8.66 10.04
C SER A 359 -3.61 9.73 11.14
N ARG A 360 -4.57 9.81 12.05
CA ARG A 360 -4.56 10.76 13.17
C ARG A 360 -3.76 10.27 14.37
N ILE A 361 -3.75 8.96 14.62
CA ILE A 361 -3.08 8.39 15.80
C ILE A 361 -1.59 8.14 15.56
N THR A 362 -1.16 7.83 14.33
CA THR A 362 0.26 7.59 14.01
C THR A 362 1.17 8.76 14.40
N PRO A 363 0.87 10.04 14.05
CA PRO A 363 1.72 11.16 14.42
C PRO A 363 1.86 11.36 15.94
N LEU A 364 0.86 10.94 16.74
CA LEU A 364 0.92 11.03 18.19
C LEU A 364 1.96 10.07 18.78
N ILE A 365 2.13 8.89 18.17
CA ILE A 365 3.14 7.91 18.58
C ILE A 365 4.54 8.46 18.28
N THR A 366 4.74 9.00 17.07
CA THR A 366 6.00 9.63 16.68
C THR A 366 6.33 10.81 17.58
N ALA A 367 5.37 11.69 17.87
CA ALA A 367 5.57 12.81 18.79
C ALA A 367 5.89 12.34 20.22
N GLY A 368 5.27 11.24 20.68
CA GLY A 368 5.58 10.62 21.97
C GLY A 368 7.03 10.11 22.04
N VAL A 369 7.50 9.46 20.97
CA VAL A 369 8.91 9.03 20.84
C VAL A 369 9.85 10.23 20.80
N ASP A 370 9.57 11.24 19.99
CA ASP A 370 10.40 12.45 19.88
C ASP A 370 10.46 13.19 21.22
N SER A 371 9.35 13.24 21.96
CA SER A 371 9.31 13.81 23.32
C SER A 371 10.17 13.03 24.30
N TYR A 372 10.12 11.69 24.25
CA TYR A 372 10.97 10.84 25.07
C TYR A 372 12.45 11.05 24.75
N LEU A 373 12.84 10.99 23.47
CA LEU A 373 14.22 11.17 23.04
C LEU A 373 14.73 12.58 23.38
N SER A 374 13.93 13.62 23.15
CA SER A 374 14.31 15.00 23.51
C SER A 374 14.52 15.18 25.02
N LYS A 375 13.77 14.46 25.85
CA LYS A 375 13.82 14.59 27.31
C LYS A 375 14.95 13.77 27.93
N PHE A 376 15.20 12.57 27.42
CA PHE A 376 16.12 11.61 28.04
C PHE A 376 17.44 11.42 27.28
N ALA A 377 17.52 11.72 25.98
CA ALA A 377 18.76 11.65 25.18
C ALA A 377 19.51 12.99 25.09
N GLY A 378 18.89 14.10 25.50
CA GLY A 378 19.44 15.45 25.33
C GLY A 378 19.31 15.95 23.88
N GLN A 379 19.35 17.28 23.68
CA GLN A 379 19.21 17.92 22.36
C GLN A 379 20.44 17.67 21.47
N SER A 380 20.54 16.48 20.87
CA SER A 380 21.41 16.25 19.73
C SER A 380 20.74 15.27 18.78
N GLY A 381 20.10 15.80 17.74
CA GLY A 381 19.66 14.98 16.60
C GLY A 381 18.31 15.31 15.96
N ILE A 382 17.66 16.44 16.26
CA ILE A 382 16.55 16.91 15.41
C ILE A 382 17.16 17.38 14.08
N LYS A 383 17.31 16.47 13.11
CA LYS A 383 17.39 16.86 11.71
C LYS A 383 16.05 17.51 11.37
N LYS A 384 16.09 18.84 11.24
CA LYS A 384 15.06 19.59 10.54
C LYS A 384 15.16 19.20 9.07
N ASP A 385 14.23 18.40 8.60
CA ASP A 385 14.07 18.17 7.17
C ASP A 385 13.17 19.28 6.59
N PHE A 386 13.66 19.88 5.51
CA PHE A 386 13.05 20.92 4.67
C PHE A 386 12.09 20.32 3.66
#